data_AF-A0AAD9WK65-F1
#
_entry.id   AF-A0AAD9WK65-F1
#
_cell.length_a   1.000
_cell.length_b   1.000
_cell.length_c   1.000
_cell.angle_alpha   90.00
_cell.angle_beta   90.00
_cell.angle_gamma   90.00
#
_symmetry.space_group_name_H-M   'P 1'
#
loop_
_entity.id
_entity.type
_entity.pdbx_description
1 polymer ?
#
loop_
_entity_poly.entity_id
_entity_poly.type
_entity_poly.pdbx_seq_one_letter_code
_entity_poly.pdbx_strand_id
1 'polypeptide(L)'
;MSGTRLCSLLSELGYEGADALDPNSFEWPFQYDDARPILDWTCSSLRPSNILSLSDLVQYEQFVQEGKLLEGDDLDFAYDSISAFSSRRDNQDAVFGAEEGLKDIREATMAYKTEAAELQRQLRHLQSQFDMLTAQGSALIQGR
;
A
#
# COMPACT_ATOMS: atom_id res chain seq x y z
N MET A 1 9.62 37.54 -12.85
CA MET A 1 8.29 36.93 -12.64
C MET A 1 7.36 37.73 -13.53
N SER A 2 6.72 37.07 -14.48
CA SER A 2 6.22 37.64 -15.74
C SER A 2 4.78 37.19 -16.02
N GLY A 3 4.10 37.92 -16.90
CA GLY A 3 2.74 37.61 -17.36
C GLY A 3 2.63 36.24 -18.03
N THR A 4 3.72 35.76 -18.64
CA THR A 4 3.83 34.40 -19.19
C THR A 4 3.57 33.32 -18.15
N ARG A 5 4.17 33.43 -16.96
CA ARG A 5 4.01 32.43 -15.90
C ARG A 5 2.59 32.42 -15.35
N LEU A 6 1.96 33.59 -15.25
CA LEU A 6 0.56 33.71 -14.84
C LEU A 6 -0.38 33.02 -15.85
N CYS A 7 -0.17 33.24 -17.15
CA CYS A 7 -0.99 32.61 -18.19
C CYS A 7 -0.81 31.09 -18.22
N SER A 8 0.44 30.60 -18.07
CA SER A 8 0.71 29.17 -17.95
C SER A 8 0.01 28.56 -16.73
N LEU A 9 0.07 29.23 -15.59
CA LEU A 9 -0.64 28.79 -14.38
C LEU A 9 -2.15 28.74 -14.62
N LEU A 10 -2.76 29.79 -15.20
CA LEU A 10 -4.20 29.80 -15.48
C LEU A 10 -4.63 28.68 -16.43
N SER A 11 -3.78 28.32 -17.39
CA SER A 11 -3.98 27.15 -18.26
C SER A 11 -3.94 25.84 -17.47
N GLU A 12 -2.93 25.65 -16.61
CA GLU A 12 -2.82 24.47 -15.73
C GLU A 12 -3.99 24.35 -14.75
N LEU A 13 -4.53 25.48 -14.32
CA LEU A 13 -5.68 25.59 -13.43
C LEU A 13 -7.02 25.34 -14.16
N GLY A 14 -7.02 25.21 -15.49
CA GLY A 14 -8.22 24.90 -16.27
C GLY A 14 -9.13 26.09 -16.54
N TYR A 15 -8.61 27.32 -16.56
CA TYR A 15 -9.40 28.50 -16.92
C TYR A 15 -9.88 28.43 -18.37
N GLU A 16 -11.20 28.47 -18.61
CA GLU A 16 -11.85 28.27 -19.92
C GLU A 16 -11.44 29.28 -21.02
N GLY A 17 -10.72 30.35 -20.66
CA GLY A 17 -10.19 31.35 -21.60
C GLY A 17 -8.68 31.40 -21.69
N ALA A 18 -7.94 30.42 -21.15
CA ALA A 18 -6.49 30.49 -21.03
C ALA A 18 -5.77 30.61 -22.38
N ASP A 19 -6.30 29.97 -23.43
CA ASP A 19 -5.73 30.01 -24.78
C ASP A 19 -5.87 31.37 -25.47
N ALA A 20 -6.80 32.20 -25.00
CA ALA A 20 -7.03 33.55 -25.53
C ALA A 20 -6.19 34.62 -24.80
N LEU A 21 -5.48 34.26 -23.73
CA LEU A 21 -4.67 35.20 -22.96
C LEU A 21 -3.36 35.48 -23.69
N ASP A 22 -3.11 36.75 -24.00
CA ASP A 22 -1.79 37.20 -24.44
C ASP A 22 -0.90 37.50 -23.22
N PRO A 23 0.23 36.80 -23.03
CA PRO A 23 1.15 37.04 -21.94
C PRO A 23 1.63 38.49 -21.82
N ASN A 24 1.82 39.19 -22.94
CA ASN A 24 2.36 40.54 -22.95
C ASN A 24 1.38 41.56 -22.36
N SER A 25 0.08 41.30 -22.52
CA SER A 25 -1.00 42.09 -21.92
C SER A 25 -1.01 42.02 -20.38
N PHE A 26 -0.32 41.04 -19.79
CA PHE A 26 -0.19 40.84 -18.35
C PHE A 26 1.21 41.14 -17.81
N GLU A 27 2.09 41.79 -18.57
CA GLU A 27 3.41 42.18 -18.06
C GLU A 27 3.38 43.43 -17.18
N TRP A 28 2.50 44.40 -17.48
CA TRP A 28 2.41 45.66 -16.74
C TRP A 28 2.12 45.48 -15.23
N PRO A 29 1.26 44.55 -14.75
CA PRO A 29 1.00 44.37 -13.32
C PRO A 29 2.25 43.92 -12.53
N PHE A 30 3.17 43.19 -13.17
CA PHE A 30 4.42 42.73 -12.53
C PHE A 30 5.47 43.85 -12.40
N GLN A 31 5.22 45.02 -13.01
CA GLN A 31 6.10 46.18 -12.96
C GLN A 31 5.79 47.11 -11.78
N TYR A 32 4.62 46.96 -11.14
CA TYR A 32 4.27 47.73 -9.94
C TYR A 32 4.84 47.06 -8.69
N ASP A 33 5.54 47.84 -7.86
CA ASP A 33 6.17 47.35 -6.63
C ASP A 33 5.17 46.76 -5.63
N ASP A 34 3.93 47.27 -5.60
CA ASP A 34 2.89 46.78 -4.69
C ASP A 34 2.19 45.51 -5.19
N ALA A 35 1.97 45.40 -6.50
CA ALA A 35 1.25 44.27 -7.09
C ALA A 35 2.16 43.06 -7.30
N ARG A 36 3.45 43.31 -7.58
CA ARG A 36 4.43 42.26 -7.89
C ARG A 36 4.54 41.19 -6.79
N PRO A 37 4.69 41.50 -5.48
CA PRO A 37 4.77 40.48 -4.44
C PRO A 37 3.53 39.59 -4.35
N ILE A 38 2.35 40.17 -4.53
CA ILE A 38 1.08 39.43 -4.46
C ILE A 38 0.94 38.49 -5.66
N LEU A 39 1.24 38.98 -6.86
CA LEU A 39 1.21 38.16 -8.08
C LEU A 39 2.27 37.05 -8.04
N ASP A 40 3.43 37.34 -7.46
CA ASP A 40 4.50 36.38 -7.23
C ASP A 40 4.08 35.23 -6.31
N TRP A 41 3.48 35.60 -5.17
CA TRP A 41 2.93 34.66 -4.20
C TRP A 41 1.83 33.81 -4.83
N THR A 42 0.94 34.43 -5.60
CA THR A 42 -0.17 33.75 -6.29
C THR A 42 0.37 32.69 -7.26
N CYS A 43 1.36 33.06 -8.08
CA CYS A 43 1.98 32.16 -9.06
C CYS A 43 2.86 31.06 -8.45
N SER A 44 3.15 31.15 -7.16
CA SER A 44 3.97 30.16 -6.44
C SER A 44 3.16 29.29 -5.49
N SER A 45 1.97 29.74 -5.09
CA SER A 45 1.13 29.08 -4.09
C SER A 45 -0.03 28.31 -4.70
N LEU A 46 -0.60 28.79 -5.80
CA LEU A 46 -1.69 28.10 -6.47
C LEU A 46 -1.20 26.87 -7.21
N ARG A 47 -1.91 25.75 -7.02
CA ARG A 47 -1.74 24.50 -7.75
C ARG A 47 -3.11 23.98 -8.21
N PRO A 48 -3.17 23.08 -9.20
CA PRO A 48 -4.42 22.44 -9.62
C PRO A 48 -5.17 21.77 -8.47
N SER A 49 -4.46 21.27 -7.45
CA SER A 49 -5.05 20.70 -6.23
C SER A 49 -5.81 21.71 -5.36
N ASN A 50 -5.65 23.02 -5.60
CA ASN A 50 -6.39 24.07 -4.90
C ASN A 50 -7.70 24.44 -5.60
N ILE A 51 -7.97 23.88 -6.78
CA ILE A 51 -9.17 24.13 -7.54
C ILE A 51 -10.09 22.92 -7.44
N LEU A 52 -11.35 23.19 -7.13
CA LEU A 52 -12.41 22.20 -7.16
C LEU A 52 -12.74 21.90 -8.62
N SER A 53 -12.66 20.62 -9.00
CA SER A 53 -13.13 20.21 -10.31
C SER A 53 -14.66 20.23 -10.37
N LEU A 54 -15.23 20.28 -11.58
CA LEU A 54 -16.68 20.17 -11.77
C LEU A 54 -17.22 18.85 -11.21
N SER A 55 -16.46 17.74 -11.31
CA SER A 55 -16.84 16.47 -10.70
C SER A 55 -16.91 16.54 -9.18
N ASP A 56 -15.97 17.24 -8.54
CA ASP A 56 -15.95 17.38 -7.08
C ASP A 56 -17.16 18.17 -6.60
N LEU A 57 -17.55 19.22 -7.33
CA LEU A 57 -18.73 20.02 -7.04
C LEU A 57 -20.02 19.20 -7.16
N VAL A 58 -20.17 18.43 -8.25
CA VAL A 58 -21.33 17.56 -8.45
C VAL A 58 -21.42 16.50 -7.36
N GLN A 59 -20.28 15.90 -6.98
CA GLN A 59 -20.22 14.91 -5.92
C GLN A 59 -20.59 15.51 -4.56
N TYR A 60 -20.10 16.71 -4.26
CA TYR A 60 -20.49 17.44 -3.05
C TYR A 60 -22.00 17.72 -3.03
N GLU A 61 -22.57 18.24 -4.12
CA GLU A 61 -24.02 18.50 -4.21
C GLU A 61 -24.83 17.22 -4.02
N GLN A 62 -24.38 16.10 -4.56
CA GLN A 62 -25.00 14.80 -4.35
C GLN A 62 -24.97 14.41 -2.86
N PHE A 63 -23.85 14.58 -2.17
CA PHE A 63 -23.77 14.28 -0.73
C PHE A 63 -24.68 15.17 0.12
N VAL A 64 -24.83 16.44 -0.27
CA VAL A 64 -25.80 17.36 0.35
C VAL A 64 -27.22 16.86 0.15
N GLN A 65 -27.59 16.50 -1.09
CA GLN A 65 -28.95 16.02 -1.41
C GLN A 65 -29.29 14.70 -0.70
N GLU A 66 -28.33 13.81 -0.57
CA GLU A 66 -28.49 12.52 0.11
C GLU A 66 -28.46 12.63 1.64
N GLY A 67 -28.16 13.81 2.20
CA GLY A 67 -28.00 14.02 3.64
C GLY A 67 -26.83 13.22 4.23
N LYS A 68 -25.82 12.91 3.41
CA LYS A 68 -24.64 12.11 3.79
C LYS A 68 -23.40 12.98 4.05
N LEU A 69 -23.55 14.30 3.98
CA LEU A 69 -22.46 15.21 4.24
C LEU A 69 -22.17 15.22 5.74
N LEU A 70 -20.95 14.83 6.10
CA LEU A 70 -20.45 14.88 7.48
C LEU A 70 -19.97 16.30 7.77
N GLU A 71 -20.54 16.92 8.79
CA GLU A 71 -20.22 18.28 9.22
C GLU A 71 -20.15 18.36 10.75
N GLY A 72 -19.34 19.27 11.29
CA GLY A 72 -19.24 19.52 12.73
C GLY A 72 -18.88 18.28 13.55
N ASP A 73 -19.61 18.06 14.64
CA ASP A 73 -19.36 16.99 15.62
C ASP A 73 -19.35 15.58 14.98
N ASP A 74 -20.16 15.35 13.94
CA ASP A 74 -20.20 14.06 13.24
C ASP A 74 -18.91 13.78 12.46
N LEU A 75 -18.29 14.84 11.92
CA LEU A 75 -16.99 14.75 11.24
C LEU A 75 -15.86 14.51 12.25
N ASP A 76 -15.89 15.22 13.39
CA ASP A 76 -14.93 15.05 14.46
C ASP A 76 -14.99 13.62 15.05
N PHE A 77 -16.21 13.09 15.25
CA PHE A 77 -16.40 11.71 15.70
C PHE A 77 -15.88 10.67 14.69
N ALA A 78 -16.10 10.89 13.39
CA ALA A 78 -15.57 10.02 12.36
C ALA A 78 -14.03 10.05 12.33
N TYR A 79 -13.42 11.22 12.50
CA TYR A 79 -11.97 11.38 12.57
C TYR A 79 -11.36 10.66 13.78
N ASP A 80 -11.96 10.84 14.97
CA ASP A 80 -11.52 10.16 16.19
C ASP A 80 -11.66 8.64 16.08
N SER A 81 -12.74 8.18 15.46
CA SER A 81 -12.94 6.76 15.18
C SER A 81 -11.83 6.19 14.28
N ILE A 82 -11.40 6.92 13.24
CA ILE A 82 -10.35 6.46 12.32
C ILE A 82 -8.96 6.55 12.97
N SER A 83 -8.67 7.62 13.70
CA SER A 83 -7.37 7.83 14.35
C SER A 83 -7.10 6.81 15.46
N ALA A 84 -8.14 6.32 16.13
CA ALA A 84 -8.08 5.21 17.07
C ALA A 84 -7.52 3.93 16.42
N PHE A 85 -7.73 3.73 15.12
CA PHE A 85 -7.18 2.59 14.38
C PHE A 85 -5.79 2.85 13.80
N SER A 86 -5.41 4.10 13.51
CA SER A 86 -4.09 4.42 12.95
C SER A 86 -2.95 4.33 13.97
N SER A 87 -3.26 4.43 15.26
CA SER A 87 -2.26 4.29 16.35
C SER A 87 -1.87 2.83 16.62
N ARG A 88 -2.65 1.86 16.13
CA ARG A 88 -2.26 0.43 16.14
C ARG A 88 -1.22 0.17 15.05
N ARG A 89 0.05 0.39 15.40
CA ARG A 89 1.22 -0.17 14.70
C ARG A 89 1.18 -1.71 14.59
N ASP A 90 0.27 -2.37 15.30
CA ASP A 90 0.11 -3.82 15.33
C ASP A 90 -0.18 -4.47 13.97
N ASN A 91 -0.70 -3.74 12.97
CA ASN A 91 -0.93 -4.34 11.64
C ASN A 91 0.37 -4.56 10.83
N GLN A 92 1.43 -3.79 11.06
CA GLN A 92 2.73 -4.07 10.44
C GLN A 92 3.47 -5.17 11.20
N ASP A 93 3.43 -5.18 12.54
CA ASP A 93 4.03 -6.25 13.35
C ASP A 93 3.33 -7.60 13.18
N ALA A 94 2.02 -7.64 12.95
CA ALA A 94 1.30 -8.89 12.65
C ALA A 94 1.72 -9.53 11.32
N VAL A 95 2.15 -8.73 10.34
CA VAL A 95 2.64 -9.22 9.05
C VAL A 95 4.09 -9.73 9.19
N PHE A 96 4.96 -8.98 9.87
CA PHE A 96 6.35 -9.42 10.09
C PHE A 96 6.47 -10.63 11.03
N GLY A 97 5.65 -10.70 12.10
CA GLY A 97 5.62 -11.87 12.99
C GLY A 97 5.07 -13.14 12.32
N ALA A 98 4.15 -13.00 11.35
CA ALA A 98 3.67 -14.12 10.57
C ALA A 98 4.74 -14.69 9.61
N GLU A 99 5.59 -13.83 9.04
CA GLU A 99 6.70 -14.27 8.19
C GLU A 99 7.80 -15.00 8.96
N GLU A 100 8.12 -14.56 10.17
CA GLU A 100 9.10 -15.23 11.05
C GLU A 100 8.57 -16.60 11.49
N GLY A 101 7.30 -16.68 11.92
CA GLY A 101 6.66 -17.97 12.24
C GLY A 101 6.57 -18.94 11.05
N LEU A 102 6.36 -18.44 9.83
CA LEU A 102 6.36 -19.27 8.61
C LEU A 102 7.75 -19.86 8.31
N LYS A 103 8.83 -19.12 8.57
CA LYS A 103 10.20 -19.64 8.43
C LYS A 103 10.48 -20.73 9.45
N ASP A 104 10.13 -20.52 10.72
CA ASP A 104 10.32 -21.50 11.78
C ASP A 104 9.54 -22.80 11.51
N ILE A 105 8.28 -22.69 11.09
CA ILE A 105 7.45 -23.85 10.72
C ILE A 105 8.07 -24.60 9.53
N ARG A 106 8.60 -23.87 8.53
CA ARG A 106 9.25 -24.47 7.37
C ARG A 106 10.54 -25.19 7.75
N GLU A 107 11.36 -24.60 8.61
CA GLU A 107 12.60 -25.20 9.10
C GLU A 107 12.32 -26.46 9.95
N ALA A 108 11.37 -26.38 10.89
CA ALA A 108 10.93 -27.53 11.67
C ALA A 108 10.38 -28.65 10.78
N THR A 109 9.58 -28.31 9.76
CA THR A 109 9.05 -29.29 8.80
C THR A 109 10.17 -29.98 8.01
N MET A 110 11.22 -29.25 7.63
CA MET A 110 12.36 -29.84 6.93
C MET A 110 13.15 -30.78 7.85
N ALA A 111 13.37 -30.40 9.11
CA ALA A 111 14.03 -31.25 10.11
C ALA A 111 13.26 -32.57 10.32
N TYR A 112 11.94 -32.49 10.55
CA TYR A 112 11.12 -33.70 10.70
C TYR A 112 11.12 -34.59 9.46
N LYS A 113 11.16 -34.02 8.24
CA LYS A 113 11.29 -34.80 7.01
C LYS A 113 12.62 -35.54 6.93
N THR A 114 13.72 -34.92 7.36
CA THR A 114 15.03 -35.58 7.36
C THR A 114 15.08 -36.73 8.36
N GLU A 115 14.54 -36.53 9.57
CA GLU A 115 14.46 -37.57 10.59
C GLU A 115 13.58 -38.74 10.14
N ALA A 116 12.42 -38.46 9.53
CA ALA A 116 11.54 -39.49 8.98
C ALA A 116 12.25 -40.32 7.89
N ALA A 117 13.04 -39.69 7.02
CA ALA A 117 13.81 -40.39 5.99
C ALA A 117 14.90 -41.29 6.57
N GLU A 118 15.54 -40.87 7.65
CA GLU A 118 16.55 -41.65 8.37
C GLU A 118 15.93 -42.87 9.06
N LEU A 119 14.83 -42.67 9.79
CA LEU A 119 14.06 -43.76 10.40
C LEU A 119 13.58 -44.77 9.35
N GLN A 120 13.15 -44.30 8.18
CA GLN A 120 12.75 -45.19 7.09
C GLN A 120 13.92 -46.02 6.51
N ARG A 121 15.16 -45.51 6.55
CA ARG A 121 16.34 -46.30 6.17
C ARG A 121 16.66 -47.35 7.22
N GLN A 122 16.58 -46.99 8.49
CA GLN A 122 16.80 -47.92 9.60
C GLN A 122 15.79 -49.08 9.57
N LEU A 123 14.50 -48.78 9.35
CA LEU A 123 13.46 -49.79 9.19
C LEU A 123 13.75 -50.76 8.05
N ARG A 124 14.14 -50.25 6.87
CA ARG A 124 14.50 -51.10 5.72
C ARG A 124 15.70 -52.00 6.02
N HIS A 125 16.71 -51.48 6.71
CA HIS A 125 17.86 -52.28 7.11
C HIS A 125 17.46 -53.40 8.07
N LEU A 126 16.67 -53.07 9.09
CA LEU A 126 16.20 -54.05 10.07
C LEU A 126 15.31 -55.12 9.42
N GLN A 127 14.45 -54.71 8.48
CA GLN A 127 13.62 -55.63 7.71
C GLN A 127 14.47 -56.59 6.86
N SER A 128 15.52 -56.11 6.20
CA SER A 128 16.44 -57.00 5.46
C SER A 128 17.19 -57.99 6.37
N GLN A 129 17.54 -57.57 7.58
CA GLN A 129 18.16 -58.47 8.56
C GLN A 129 17.18 -59.55 9.02
N PHE A 130 15.93 -59.16 9.27
CA PHE A 130 14.87 -60.08 9.62
C PHE A 130 14.60 -61.10 8.51
N ASP A 131 14.53 -60.67 7.26
CA ASP A 131 14.32 -61.55 6.10
C ASP A 131 15.48 -62.53 5.94
N MET A 132 16.73 -62.09 6.14
CA MET A 132 17.91 -62.96 6.11
C MET A 132 17.88 -64.03 7.21
N LEU A 133 17.55 -63.65 8.45
CA LEU A 133 17.42 -64.57 9.58
C LEU A 133 16.26 -65.56 9.36
N THR A 134 15.14 -65.08 8.80
CA THR A 134 13.98 -65.91 8.46
C THR A 134 14.32 -66.94 7.36
N ALA A 135 15.08 -66.53 6.34
CA ALA A 135 15.56 -67.44 5.31
C ALA A 135 16.54 -68.48 5.85
N GLN A 136 17.47 -68.09 6.74
CA GLN A 136 18.38 -69.01 7.42
C GLN A 136 17.62 -70.01 8.32
N GLY A 137 16.64 -69.52 9.09
CA GLY A 137 15.78 -70.38 9.92
C GLY A 137 14.97 -71.38 9.08
N SER A 138 14.44 -70.92 7.94
CA SER A 138 13.71 -71.79 7.01
C SER A 138 14.61 -72.86 6.38
N ALA A 139 15.84 -72.53 6.01
CA ALA A 139 16.83 -73.47 5.49
C ALA A 139 17.26 -74.53 6.54
N LEU A 140 17.39 -74.13 7.80
CA LEU A 140 17.64 -75.03 8.93
C LEU A 140 16.47 -76.00 9.21
N ILE A 141 15.23 -75.56 8.97
CA ILE A 141 14.02 -76.37 9.17
C ILE A 141 13.80 -77.35 8.00
N GLN A 142 14.11 -76.96 6.75
CA GLN A 142 13.98 -77.82 5.56
C GLN A 142 15.16 -78.78 5.34
N GLY A 143 16.32 -78.53 5.94
CA GLY A 143 17.52 -79.38 5.85
C GLY A 143 17.59 -80.54 6.86
N ARG A 144 16.48 -80.88 7.53
CA ARG A 144 16.37 -82.03 8.45
C ARG A 144 15.41 -83.08 7.93
#